data_AF-A0A060CDP2-F1
#
_entry.id   AF-A0A060CDP2-F1
#
_cell.length_a   1.000
_cell.length_b   1.000
_cell.length_c   1.000
_cell.angle_alpha   90.00
_cell.angle_beta   90.00
_cell.angle_gamma   90.00
#
_symmetry.space_group_name_H-M   'P 1'
#
loop_
_entity.id
_entity.type
_entity.pdbx_description
1 polymer ?
#
loop_
_entity_poly.entity_id
_entity_poly.type
_entity_poly.pdbx_seq_one_letter_code
_entity_poly.pdbx_strand_id
1 'polypeptide(L)' 'MIIYPVKHSPLLCQPARFIARDELKTRIHKLTDN' A
#
# COMPACT_ATOMS: atom_id res chain seq x y z
N MET A 1 -22.90 11.10 6.33
CA MET A 1 -21.66 10.29 6.50
C MET A 1 -20.72 11.07 7.38
N ILE A 2 -20.34 10.53 8.54
CA ILE A 2 -19.38 11.18 9.43
C ILE A 2 -17.98 10.87 8.91
N ILE A 3 -17.16 11.91 8.70
CA ILE A 3 -15.79 11.78 8.19
C ILE A 3 -14.85 12.13 9.34
N TYR A 4 -14.00 11.17 9.72
CA TYR A 4 -12.98 11.38 10.75
C TYR A 4 -11.65 11.85 10.14
N PRO A 5 -11.00 12.89 10.68
CA PRO A 5 -9.80 13.47 10.10
C PRO A 5 -8.53 12.67 10.45
N VAL A 6 -8.33 11.51 9.81
CA VAL A 6 -7.18 10.62 10.09
C VAL A 6 -5.92 10.97 9.30
N LYS A 7 -6.04 11.75 8.21
CA LYS A 7 -4.95 11.97 7.24
C LYS A 7 -3.72 12.69 7.81
N HIS A 8 -3.92 13.55 8.81
CA HIS A 8 -2.84 14.35 9.40
C HIS A 8 -2.15 13.67 10.58
N SER A 9 -2.74 12.60 11.13
CA SER A 9 -2.15 11.89 12.26
C SER A 9 -1.11 10.89 11.75
N PRO A 10 0.17 10.99 12.15
CA PRO A 10 1.21 10.05 11.72
C PRO A 10 0.93 8.59 12.13
N LEU A 11 0.13 8.38 13.18
CA LEU A 11 -0.22 7.05 13.68
C LEU A 11 -1.42 6.44 12.97
N LEU A 12 -2.30 7.27 12.40
CA LEU A 12 -3.57 6.83 11.82
C LEU A 12 -3.61 7.00 10.30
N CYS A 13 -2.67 7.75 9.73
CA CYS A 13 -2.58 7.89 8.29
C CYS A 13 -2.20 6.55 7.65
N GLN A 14 -2.74 6.30 6.46
CA GLN A 14 -2.34 5.13 5.69
C GLN A 14 -0.86 5.27 5.28
N PRO A 15 -0.09 4.18 5.29
CA PRO A 15 1.27 4.20 4.75
C PRO A 15 1.26 4.63 3.29
N ALA A 16 2.17 5.54 2.92
CA ALA A 16 2.40 5.88 1.53
C ALA A 16 2.99 4.65 0.81
N ARG A 17 2.28 4.16 -0.22
CA ARG A 17 2.71 3.01 -1.03
C ARG A 17 3.19 3.50 -2.39
N PHE A 18 4.41 3.16 -2.75
CA PHE A 18 4.97 3.48 -4.07
C PHE A 18 4.62 2.44 -5.14
N ILE A 19 4.14 1.26 -4.74
CA ILE A 19 3.75 0.16 -5.62
C ILE A 19 2.44 -0.47 -5.15
N ALA A 20 1.59 -0.87 -6.09
CA ALA A 20 0.39 -1.63 -5.79
C ALA A 20 0.74 -3.05 -5.34
N ARG A 21 -0.12 -3.66 -4.51
CA ARG A 21 0.12 -5.02 -3.98
C ARG A 21 0.26 -6.04 -5.11
N ASP A 22 -0.64 -5.99 -6.09
CA ASP A 22 -0.67 -6.98 -7.17
C ASP A 22 0.52 -6.82 -8.11
N GLU A 23 0.93 -5.58 -8.40
CA GLU A 23 2.15 -5.32 -9.18
C GLU A 23 3.38 -5.88 -8.49
N LEU A 24 3.54 -5.64 -7.17
CA LEU A 24 4.64 -6.20 -6.40
C LEU A 24 4.61 -7.74 -6.43
N LYS A 25 3.43 -8.34 -6.25
CA LYS A 25 3.25 -9.79 -6.27
C LYS A 25 3.68 -10.36 -7.63
N THR A 26 3.26 -9.77 -8.74
CA THR A 26 3.65 -10.19 -10.08
C THR A 26 5.15 -10.06 -10.29
N ARG A 27 5.79 -8.96 -9.86
CA ARG A 27 7.25 -8.80 -9.96
C ARG A 27 8.02 -9.85 -9.18
N ILE A 28 7.55 -10.21 -7.99
CA ILE A 28 8.14 -11.28 -7.18
C ILE A 28 8.06 -12.61 -7.93
N HIS A 29 6.87 -13.02 -8.38
CA HIS A 29 6.69 -14.26 -9.14
C HIS A 29 7.57 -14.30 -10.39
N LYS A 30 7.66 -13.21 -11.13
CA LYS A 30 8.49 -13.11 -12.34
C LYS A 30 9.99 -13.29 -12.07
N LEU A 31 10.43 -13.05 -10.83
CA LEU A 31 11.83 -13.15 -10.42
C LEU A 31 12.13 -14.51 -9.78
N THR A 32 11.14 -15.14 -9.16
CA THR A 32 11.29 -16.41 -8.45
C THR A 32 10.92 -17.64 -9.27
N ASP A 33 10.00 -17.49 -10.22
CA ASP A 33 9.52 -18.58 -11.05
C ASP A 33 10.45 -18.68 -12.28
N ASN A 34 11.47 -19.56 -12.19
CA ASN A 34 12.39 -19.91 -13.29
C ASN A 34 11.67 -20.65 -14.41
#